data_AF-A0A929SP08-F1
#
_entry.id   AF-A0A929SP08-F1
#
_cell.length_a   1.000
_cell.length_b   1.000
_cell.length_c   1.000
_cell.angle_alpha   90.00
_cell.angle_beta   90.00
_cell.angle_gamma   90.00
#
_symmetry.space_group_name_H-M   'P 1'
#
loop_
_entity.id
_entity.type
_entity.pdbx_description
1 polymer ?
#
loop_
_entity_poly.entity_id
_entity_poly.type
_entity_poly.pdbx_seq_one_letter_code
_entity_poly.pdbx_strand_id
1 'polypeptide(L)' 'MRLLLLAFSLALSLGAGELQDAIDSAKAGDIIELAAGEYHGNILIDKPLTIDGLDRSAVI' A
#
# COMPACT_ATOMS: atom_id res chain seq x y z
N MET A 1 -6.55 -3.41 -30.31
CA MET A 1 -6.01 -4.59 -29.60
C MET A 1 -4.50 -4.50 -29.64
N ARG A 2 -3.87 -4.57 -28.45
CA ARG A 2 -2.43 -4.61 -28.13
C ARG A 2 -1.95 -3.38 -27.35
N LEU A 3 -2.24 -3.48 -26.06
CA LEU A 3 -1.63 -2.75 -24.95
C LEU A 3 -0.13 -3.05 -24.93
N LEU A 4 0.71 -2.03 -25.07
CA LEU A 4 2.15 -2.14 -24.92
C LEU A 4 2.46 -2.08 -23.41
N LEU A 5 2.86 -3.21 -22.82
CA LEU A 5 3.28 -3.29 -21.43
C LEU A 5 4.67 -2.67 -21.29
N LEU A 6 4.72 -1.43 -20.79
CA LEU A 6 5.94 -0.84 -20.25
C LEU A 6 6.06 -1.33 -18.79
N ALA A 7 6.91 -2.35 -18.57
CA ALA A 7 7.39 -2.68 -17.25
C ALA A 7 8.39 -1.59 -16.82
N PHE A 8 7.89 -0.54 -16.19
CA PHE A 8 8.70 0.50 -15.57
C PHE A 8 8.91 0.10 -14.12
N SER A 9 9.97 -0.67 -13.86
CA SER A 9 10.40 -0.99 -12.49
C SER A 9 11.10 0.21 -11.90
N LEU A 10 10.32 1.19 -11.43
CA LEU A 10 10.85 2.32 -10.68
C LEU A 10 10.73 2.00 -9.19
N ALA A 11 11.86 1.66 -8.56
CA ALA A 11 11.98 1.62 -7.11
C ALA A 11 11.95 3.06 -6.59
N LEU A 12 10.76 3.65 -6.54
CA LEU A 12 10.48 4.92 -5.90
C LEU A 12 10.31 4.65 -4.40
N SER A 13 11.07 5.36 -3.57
CA SER A 13 10.89 5.39 -2.12
C SER A 13 9.60 6.13 -1.73
N LEU A 14 8.43 5.52 -2.00
CA LEU A 14 7.08 6.10 -1.79
C LEU A 14 6.43 5.72 -0.44
N GLY A 15 7.17 5.00 0.43
CA GLY A 15 6.60 4.06 1.39
C GLY A 15 5.53 4.54 2.38
N ALA A 16 5.69 5.67 3.10
CA ALA A 16 4.67 6.07 4.08
C ALA A 16 3.48 6.82 3.49
N GLY A 17 3.71 7.64 2.47
CA GLY A 17 2.68 8.52 1.93
C GLY A 17 1.52 7.71 1.37
N GLU A 18 1.83 6.71 0.55
CA GLU A 18 0.80 5.90 -0.12
C GLU A 18 -0.02 5.04 0.87
N LEU A 19 0.63 4.47 1.90
CA LEU A 19 -0.08 3.70 2.91
C LEU A 19 -0.94 4.61 3.80
N GLN A 20 -0.41 5.75 4.23
CA GLN A 20 -1.19 6.68 5.05
C GLN A 20 -2.36 7.27 4.26
N ASP A 21 -2.17 7.63 2.99
CA ASP A 21 -3.24 8.12 2.11
C ASP A 21 -4.36 7.08 1.94
N ALA A 22 -4.01 5.79 1.84
CA ALA A 22 -4.97 4.69 1.79
C ALA A 22 -5.75 4.55 3.12
N ILE A 23 -5.07 4.64 4.27
CA ILE A 23 -5.70 4.60 5.61
C ILE A 23 -6.65 5.78 5.82
N ASP A 24 -6.22 6.98 5.43
CA ASP A 24 -7.01 8.21 5.57
C ASP A 24 -8.29 8.13 4.73
N SER A 25 -8.19 7.59 3.52
CA SER A 25 -9.30 7.41 2.58
C SER A 25 -10.24 6.25 2.91
N ALA A 26 -9.76 5.25 3.66
CA ALA A 26 -10.53 4.08 4.04
C ALA A 26 -11.63 4.40 5.06
N LYS A 27 -12.75 3.68 4.95
CA LYS A 27 -13.82 3.67 5.96
C LYS A 27 -13.51 2.65 7.04
N ALA A 28 -14.10 2.84 8.22
CA ALA A 28 -13.99 1.88 9.29
C ALA A 28 -14.55 0.51 8.85
N GLY A 29 -13.75 -0.53 9.02
CA GLY A 29 -14.05 -1.91 8.62
C GLY A 29 -13.51 -2.31 7.25
N ASP A 30 -12.89 -1.41 6.49
CA ASP A 30 -12.32 -1.71 5.19
C ASP A 30 -11.06 -2.61 5.29
N ILE A 31 -10.73 -3.26 4.16
CA ILE A 31 -9.52 -4.05 3.96
C ILE A 31 -8.61 -3.28 3.00
N ILE A 32 -7.36 -3.06 3.40
CA ILE A 32 -6.30 -2.47 2.58
C ILE A 32 -5.33 -3.60 2.21
N GLU A 33 -5.23 -3.90 0.91
CA GLU A 33 -4.31 -4.91 0.39
C GLU A 33 -2.96 -4.27 0.05
N LEU A 34 -1.88 -4.80 0.62
CA LEU A 34 -0.51 -4.36 0.34
C LEU A 34 0.17 -5.34 -0.61
N ALA A 35 0.75 -4.79 -1.66
CA ALA A 35 1.70 -5.51 -2.51
C ALA A 35 3.07 -5.62 -1.82
N ALA A 36 3.95 -6.48 -2.33
CA ALA A 36 5.34 -6.51 -1.89
C ALA A 36 5.98 -5.12 -1.98
N GLY A 37 6.59 -4.67 -0.88
CA GLY A 37 7.20 -3.36 -0.78
C GLY A 37 7.54 -2.99 0.65
N GLU A 38 8.33 -1.93 0.80
CA GLU A 38 8.70 -1.37 2.10
C GLU A 38 8.01 -0.01 2.29
N TYR A 39 7.09 0.05 3.24
CA TYR A 39 6.21 1.18 3.54
C TYR A 39 6.76 2.03 4.68
N HIS A 40 7.85 2.76 4.41
CA HIS A 40 8.59 3.51 5.42
C HIS A 40 7.91 4.80 5.88
N GLY A 41 7.66 4.92 7.18
CA GLY A 41 7.45 6.20 7.88
C GLY A 41 6.44 6.10 9.01
N ASN A 42 5.87 7.23 9.41
CA ASN A 42 4.90 7.24 10.51
C ASN A 42 3.53 6.84 10.01
N ILE A 43 3.04 5.69 10.47
CA ILE A 43 1.70 5.18 10.17
C ILE A 43 0.80 5.38 11.39
N LEU A 44 -0.32 6.07 11.20
CA LEU A 44 -1.37 6.25 12.19
C LEU A 44 -2.62 5.49 11.76
N ILE A 45 -3.01 4.48 12.54
CA ILE A 45 -4.26 3.75 12.38
C ILE A 45 -5.20 4.16 13.52
N ASP A 46 -6.14 5.06 13.22
CA ASP A 46 -7.07 5.65 14.19
C ASP A 46 -8.50 5.08 14.11
N LYS A 47 -8.74 4.18 13.16
CA LYS A 47 -10.02 3.53 12.90
C LYS A 47 -9.86 2.02 12.69
N PRO A 48 -10.91 1.20 12.92
CA PRO A 48 -10.84 -0.23 12.66
C PRO A 48 -10.57 -0.50 11.18
N LEU A 49 -9.50 -1.24 10.87
CA LEU A 49 -9.09 -1.62 9.53
C LEU A 49 -8.46 -3.01 9.54
N THR A 50 -8.48 -3.68 8.39
CA THR A 50 -7.63 -4.84 8.13
C THR A 50 -6.56 -4.44 7.13
N ILE A 51 -5.30 -4.72 7.44
CA ILE A 51 -4.18 -4.57 6.49
C ILE A 51 -3.74 -5.97 6.10
N ASP A 52 -3.91 -6.32 4.82
CA ASP A 52 -3.61 -7.65 4.29
C ASP A 52 -2.43 -7.60 3.32
N GLY A 53 -1.32 -8.22 3.68
CA GLY A 53 -0.15 -8.33 2.82
C GLY A 53 -0.29 -9.52 1.88
N LEU A 54 -0.66 -9.28 0.62
CA LEU A 54 -1.05 -10.31 -0.36
C LEU A 54 -0.06 -11.46 -0.48
N ASP A 55 1.24 -11.17 -0.46
CA ASP A 55 2.32 -12.15 -0.59
C ASP A 55 3.23 -12.21 0.65
N ARG A 56 2.83 -11.57 1.76
CA ARG A 56 3.58 -11.46 3.02
C ARG A 56 4.99 -10.86 2.89
N SER A 57 5.28 -10.24 1.75
CA SER A 57 6.57 -9.58 1.50
C SER A 57 6.48 -8.06 1.72
N ALA A 58 5.30 -7.55 2.10
CA ALA A 58 5.13 -6.19 2.57
C ALA A 58 5.76 -6.00 3.97
N VAL A 59 6.52 -4.93 4.13
CA VAL A 59 7.11 -4.49 5.40
C VAL A 59 6.67 -3.06 5.66
N ILE A 60 6.17 -2.77 6.87
CA ILE A 60 5.77 -1.44 7.33
C ILE A 60 6.76 -0.98 8.40
#